data_AF-A6IGS2-F1
#
_entry.id   AF-A6IGS2-F1
#
_cell.length_a   1.000
_cell.length_b   1.000
_cell.length_c   1.000
_cell.angle_alpha   90.00
_cell.angle_beta   90.00
_cell.angle_gamma   90.00
#
_symmetry.space_group_name_H-M   'P 1'
#
loop_
_entity.id
_entity.type
_entity.pdbx_description
1 polymer ?
#
loop_
_entity_poly.entity_id
_entity_poly.type
_entity_poly.pdbx_seq_one_letter_code
_entity_poly.pdbx_strand_id
1 'polypeptide(L)'
;MKALPTLLTLGLLLLSITVQGKVLNRCLLARTLQRFGLGGFKGISLANWICLAKSVSGYDTKAIKYNHEDRSTNYGIFQISSRYWCNDSKTPGSKNFCRVSCKGKYLDDTRTYKKDTQYQWQHNFVFITDLEAYHLNL
;
A
#
# COMPACT_ATOMS: atom_id res chain seq x y z
N MET A 1 43.31 -3.46 -22.36
CA MET A 1 42.10 -2.70 -22.74
C MET A 1 40.86 -3.62 -22.81
N LYS A 2 40.43 -4.21 -21.68
CA LYS A 2 39.23 -5.09 -21.63
C LYS A 2 38.21 -4.68 -20.55
N ALA A 3 38.51 -3.64 -19.77
CA ALA A 3 37.74 -3.25 -18.59
C ALA A 3 36.44 -2.49 -18.91
N LEU A 4 36.41 -1.76 -20.03
CA LEU A 4 35.27 -0.94 -20.44
C LEU A 4 33.99 -1.75 -20.77
N PRO A 5 34.05 -2.86 -21.55
CA PRO A 5 32.86 -3.68 -21.80
C PRO A 5 32.38 -4.39 -20.52
N THR A 6 33.29 -4.83 -19.64
CA THR A 6 32.93 -5.47 -18.37
C THR A 6 32.24 -4.51 -17.39
N LEU A 7 32.63 -3.24 -17.35
CA LEU A 7 31.98 -2.20 -16.54
C LEU A 7 30.58 -1.86 -17.07
N LEU A 8 30.41 -1.79 -18.39
CA LEU A 8 29.11 -1.58 -19.03
C LEU A 8 28.14 -2.74 -18.77
N THR A 9 28.62 -3.99 -18.86
CA THR A 9 27.79 -5.17 -18.56
C THR A 9 27.40 -5.25 -17.09
N LEU A 10 28.29 -4.87 -16.16
CA LEU A 10 28.00 -4.86 -14.73
C LEU A 10 27.01 -3.75 -14.35
N GLY A 11 27.13 -2.57 -14.97
CA GLY A 11 26.19 -1.46 -14.82
C GLY A 11 24.78 -1.80 -15.33
N LEU A 12 24.66 -2.52 -16.44
CA LEU A 12 23.37 -2.95 -17.00
C LEU A 12 22.68 -4.02 -16.12
N LEU A 13 23.46 -4.92 -15.50
CA LEU A 13 22.93 -5.91 -14.55
C LEU A 13 22.35 -5.26 -13.29
N LEU A 14 22.98 -4.19 -12.80
CA LEU A 14 22.53 -3.45 -11.61
C LEU A 14 21.25 -2.62 -11.85
N LEU A 15 20.94 -2.27 -13.10
CA LEU A 15 19.71 -1.57 -13.49
C LEU A 15 18.47 -2.49 -13.56
N SER A 16 18.64 -3.80 -13.43
CA SER A 16 17.57 -4.79 -13.63
C SER A 16 16.66 -5.02 -12.42
N ILE A 17 16.91 -4.35 -11.28
CA ILE A 17 16.00 -4.41 -10.13
C ILE A 17 14.85 -3.42 -10.35
N THR A 18 14.08 -3.64 -11.42
CA THR A 18 12.80 -2.96 -11.60
C THR A 18 11.81 -3.60 -10.64
N VAL A 19 11.44 -2.85 -9.61
CA VAL A 19 10.35 -3.20 -8.70
C VAL A 19 9.04 -3.06 -9.45
N GLN A 20 8.59 -4.15 -10.03
CA GLN A 20 7.26 -4.23 -10.62
C GLN A 20 6.29 -4.58 -9.50
N GLY A 21 5.57 -3.57 -9.00
CA GLY A 21 4.41 -3.80 -8.13
C GLY A 21 3.49 -4.86 -8.72
N LYS A 22 3.09 -5.78 -7.85
CA LYS A 22 2.68 -7.15 -8.13
C LYS A 22 1.21 -7.30 -7.77
N VAL A 23 0.38 -7.91 -8.62
CA VAL A 23 -0.92 -8.41 -8.17
C VAL A 23 -0.63 -9.60 -7.26
N LEU A 24 -1.00 -9.50 -5.98
CA LEU A 24 -0.72 -10.56 -5.02
C LEU A 24 -1.78 -11.65 -5.15
N ASN A 25 -1.35 -12.92 -5.13
CA ASN A 25 -2.31 -14.00 -4.96
C ASN A 25 -2.85 -14.01 -3.51
N ARG A 26 -4.08 -14.51 -3.34
CA ARG A 26 -4.80 -14.51 -2.05
C ARG A 26 -3.98 -15.10 -0.90
N CYS A 27 -3.33 -16.24 -1.13
CA CYS A 27 -2.59 -16.95 -0.09
C CYS A 27 -1.29 -16.23 0.30
N LEU A 28 -0.60 -15.63 -0.67
CA LEU A 28 0.59 -14.83 -0.46
C LEU A 28 0.23 -13.60 0.36
N LEU A 29 -0.86 -12.91 0.02
CA LEU A 29 -1.36 -11.80 0.82
C LEU A 29 -1.70 -12.25 2.24
N ALA A 30 -2.45 -13.34 2.42
CA ALA A 30 -2.81 -13.85 3.75
C ALA A 30 -1.58 -14.18 4.61
N ARG A 31 -0.57 -14.86 4.05
CA ARG A 31 0.69 -15.14 4.75
C ARG A 31 1.44 -13.86 5.11
N THR A 32 1.48 -12.89 4.19
CA THR A 32 2.12 -11.60 4.41
C THR A 32 1.44 -10.83 5.55
N LEU A 33 0.12 -10.68 5.51
CA LEU A 33 -0.66 -10.00 6.55
C LEU A 33 -0.54 -10.71 7.92
N GLN A 34 -0.56 -12.04 7.93
CA GLN A 34 -0.35 -12.83 9.16
C GLN A 34 1.05 -12.60 9.74
N ARG A 35 2.10 -12.62 8.91
CA ARG A 35 3.48 -12.34 9.34
C ARG A 35 3.66 -10.93 9.89
N PHE A 36 2.85 -9.98 9.42
CA PHE A 36 2.81 -8.62 9.93
C PHE A 36 1.91 -8.42 11.14
N GLY A 37 1.28 -9.48 11.65
CA GLY A 37 0.47 -9.44 12.87
C GLY A 37 -0.93 -8.84 12.67
N LEU A 38 -1.43 -8.80 11.43
CA LEU A 38 -2.76 -8.25 11.13
C LEU A 38 -3.90 -9.24 11.37
N GLY A 39 -3.62 -10.55 11.38
CA GLY A 39 -4.60 -11.55 11.76
C GLY A 39 -4.95 -11.45 13.25
N GLY A 40 -6.05 -10.77 13.57
CA GLY A 40 -6.49 -10.48 14.94
C GLY A 40 -6.15 -9.07 15.43
N PHE A 41 -5.50 -8.24 14.61
CA PHE A 41 -5.19 -6.86 14.99
C PHE A 41 -6.48 -6.08 15.26
N LYS A 42 -6.61 -5.53 16.48
CA LYS A 42 -7.82 -4.82 16.95
C LYS A 42 -9.10 -5.65 16.79
N GLY A 43 -9.00 -6.99 16.88
CA GLY A 43 -10.14 -7.89 16.72
C GLY A 43 -10.54 -8.18 15.26
N ILE A 44 -9.86 -7.60 14.27
CA ILE A 44 -10.16 -7.83 12.86
C ILE A 44 -9.50 -9.13 12.41
N SER A 45 -10.32 -10.05 11.89
CA SER A 45 -9.84 -11.35 11.42
C SER A 45 -8.95 -11.21 10.18
N LEU A 46 -8.05 -12.18 9.96
CA LEU A 46 -7.27 -12.24 8.72
C LEU A 46 -8.18 -12.31 7.47
N ALA A 47 -9.31 -13.00 7.58
CA ALA A 47 -10.28 -13.12 6.49
C ALA A 47 -10.88 -11.76 6.11
N ASN A 48 -11.16 -10.89 7.08
CA ASN A 48 -11.68 -9.55 6.84
C ASN A 48 -10.69 -8.70 6.06
N TRP A 49 -9.40 -8.74 6.40
CA TRP A 49 -8.36 -8.05 5.63
C TRP A 49 -8.26 -8.55 4.17
N ILE A 50 -8.40 -9.85 3.97
CA ILE A 50 -8.37 -10.47 2.64
C ILE A 50 -9.61 -10.11 1.83
N CYS A 51 -10.79 -10.09 2.45
CA CYS A 51 -12.03 -9.64 1.84
C CYS A 51 -11.90 -8.19 1.39
N LEU A 52 -11.46 -7.32 2.30
CA LEU A 52 -11.24 -5.91 2.02
C LEU A 52 -10.33 -5.69 0.82
N ALA A 53 -9.12 -6.26 0.83
CA ALA A 53 -8.17 -6.13 -0.25
C ALA A 53 -8.71 -6.63 -1.60
N LYS A 54 -9.57 -7.67 -1.60
CA LYS A 54 -10.23 -8.15 -2.82
C LYS A 54 -11.22 -7.11 -3.35
N SER A 55 -12.05 -6.58 -2.47
CA SER A 55 -13.15 -5.68 -2.84
C SER A 55 -12.65 -4.33 -3.35
N VAL A 56 -11.63 -3.75 -2.71
CA VAL A 56 -11.22 -2.37 -3.02
C VAL A 56 -10.16 -2.25 -4.13
N SER A 57 -9.36 -3.31 -4.35
CA SER A 57 -8.25 -3.26 -5.32
C SER A 57 -8.09 -4.53 -6.16
N GLY A 58 -8.84 -5.59 -5.89
CA GLY A 58 -8.60 -6.87 -6.55
C GLY A 58 -7.24 -7.50 -6.22
N TYR A 59 -6.66 -7.16 -5.06
CA TYR A 59 -5.28 -7.49 -4.67
C TYR A 59 -4.18 -6.77 -5.46
N ASP A 60 -4.53 -5.74 -6.22
CA ASP A 60 -3.55 -4.94 -6.96
C ASP A 60 -2.87 -3.92 -6.02
N THR A 61 -1.56 -4.10 -5.86
CA THR A 61 -0.71 -3.23 -5.05
C THR A 61 -0.45 -1.87 -5.68
N LYS A 62 -0.76 -1.71 -6.96
CA LYS A 62 -0.67 -0.48 -7.75
C LYS A 62 -2.05 0.12 -8.08
N ALA A 63 -3.13 -0.38 -7.49
CA ALA A 63 -4.46 0.17 -7.73
C ALA A 63 -4.48 1.67 -7.38
N ILE A 64 -4.94 2.49 -8.32
CA ILE A 64 -5.08 3.94 -8.16
C ILE A 64 -6.50 4.32 -8.56
N LYS A 65 -7.21 5.03 -7.70
CA LYS A 65 -8.55 5.55 -7.98
C LYS A 65 -8.59 7.05 -7.67
N TYR A 66 -8.91 7.86 -8.67
CA TYR A 66 -9.09 9.30 -8.51
C TYR A 66 -10.51 9.62 -8.04
N ASN A 67 -10.65 10.55 -7.10
CA ASN A 67 -11.93 11.03 -6.59
C ASN A 67 -12.15 12.47 -7.08
N HIS A 68 -13.15 12.68 -7.94
CA HIS A 68 -13.40 13.99 -8.56
C HIS A 68 -13.96 15.03 -7.58
N GLU A 69 -14.72 14.60 -6.57
CA GLU A 69 -15.44 15.48 -5.64
C GLU A 69 -14.48 16.32 -4.77
N ASP A 70 -13.43 15.69 -4.24
CA ASP A 70 -12.45 16.35 -3.36
C ASP A 70 -11.05 16.45 -3.98
N ARG A 71 -10.91 16.01 -5.25
CA ARG A 71 -9.66 15.97 -6.02
C ARG A 71 -8.57 15.11 -5.36
N SER A 72 -8.96 14.17 -4.50
CA SER A 72 -8.04 13.21 -3.87
C SER A 72 -7.78 11.99 -4.74
N THR A 73 -6.88 11.12 -4.30
CA THR A 73 -6.56 9.86 -4.95
C THR A 73 -6.36 8.77 -3.90
N ASN A 74 -6.94 7.59 -4.13
CA ASN A 74 -6.75 6.40 -3.31
C ASN A 74 -5.65 5.52 -3.92
N TYR A 75 -4.75 5.01 -3.07
CA TYR A 75 -3.55 4.29 -3.50
C TYR A 75 -3.44 2.89 -2.89
N GLY A 76 -3.01 1.94 -3.74
CA GLY A 76 -2.54 0.62 -3.35
C GLY A 76 -3.64 -0.36 -2.93
N ILE A 77 -3.21 -1.46 -2.32
CA ILE A 77 -4.05 -2.64 -2.08
C ILE A 77 -5.26 -2.38 -1.16
N PHE A 78 -5.14 -1.39 -0.27
CA PHE A 78 -6.20 -0.97 0.64
C PHE A 78 -6.81 0.39 0.28
N GLN A 79 -6.49 0.95 -0.89
CA GLN A 79 -7.06 2.22 -1.36
C GLN A 79 -6.91 3.38 -0.36
N ILE A 80 -5.68 3.60 0.14
CA ILE A 80 -5.34 4.66 1.09
C ILE A 80 -5.54 6.04 0.45
N SER A 81 -6.41 6.87 1.02
CA SER A 81 -6.72 8.21 0.50
C SER A 81 -5.62 9.25 0.79
N SER A 82 -5.21 9.99 -0.23
CA SER A 82 -4.33 11.17 -0.10
C SER A 82 -4.97 12.38 0.57
N ARG A 83 -6.30 12.40 0.75
CA ARG A 83 -6.98 13.48 1.46
C ARG A 83 -6.60 13.50 2.94
N TYR A 84 -6.46 12.32 3.54
CA TYR A 84 -6.29 12.18 4.99
C TYR A 84 -4.95 11.55 5.36
N TRP A 85 -4.53 10.51 4.64
CA TRP A 85 -3.58 9.55 5.19
C TRP A 85 -2.15 9.76 4.70
N CYS A 86 -1.96 9.97 3.40
CA CYS A 86 -0.65 10.12 2.77
C CYS A 86 -0.56 11.41 1.94
N ASN A 87 0.66 11.84 1.64
CA ASN A 87 0.92 13.01 0.78
C ASN A 87 1.30 12.60 -0.65
N ASP A 88 0.51 13.01 -1.64
CA ASP A 88 0.81 12.83 -3.07
C ASP A 88 1.23 14.12 -3.79
N SER A 89 1.39 15.21 -3.03
CA SER A 89 1.81 16.55 -3.49
C SER A 89 0.85 17.25 -4.46
N LYS A 90 -0.31 16.64 -4.77
CA LYS A 90 -1.31 17.21 -5.71
C LYS A 90 -2.69 17.38 -5.09
N THR A 91 -2.99 16.66 -4.01
CA THR A 91 -4.29 16.72 -3.32
C THR A 91 -4.42 18.00 -2.50
N PRO A 92 -5.36 18.91 -2.84
CA PRO A 92 -5.55 20.13 -2.08
C PRO A 92 -6.01 19.81 -0.65
N GLY A 93 -5.46 20.52 0.35
CA GLY A 93 -5.89 20.38 1.75
C GLY A 93 -5.62 19.01 2.39
N SER A 94 -4.67 18.23 1.86
CA SER A 94 -4.25 16.95 2.43
C SER A 94 -3.80 17.08 3.89
N LYS A 95 -4.19 16.11 4.74
CA LYS A 95 -3.81 16.08 6.17
C LYS A 95 -2.53 15.28 6.45
N ASN A 96 -2.27 14.26 5.65
CA ASN A 96 -1.12 13.35 5.81
C ASN A 96 -0.91 12.88 7.26
N PHE A 97 -1.95 12.31 7.90
CA PHE A 97 -1.88 11.86 9.29
C PHE A 97 -0.79 10.82 9.53
N CYS A 98 -0.48 9.99 8.53
CA CYS A 98 0.58 8.99 8.62
C CYS A 98 1.99 9.58 8.37
N ARG A 99 2.09 10.84 7.90
CA ARG A 99 3.36 11.52 7.59
C ARG A 99 4.23 10.78 6.56
N VAL A 100 3.59 10.23 5.53
CA VAL A 100 4.23 9.41 4.48
C VAL A 100 3.88 9.90 3.07
N SER A 101 4.66 9.49 2.06
CA SER A 101 4.35 9.79 0.65
C SER A 101 3.46 8.73 0.04
N CYS A 102 2.37 9.08 -0.64
CA CYS A 102 1.50 8.12 -1.34
C CYS A 102 2.22 7.32 -2.45
N LYS A 103 3.39 7.80 -2.90
CA LYS A 103 4.24 7.10 -3.88
C LYS A 103 5.15 6.05 -3.23
N GLY A 104 5.10 5.90 -1.90
CA GLY A 104 5.85 4.91 -1.15
C GLY A 104 5.64 3.51 -1.71
N LYS A 105 6.71 2.72 -1.73
CA LYS A 105 6.68 1.30 -2.08
C LYS A 105 6.02 0.50 -0.97
N TYR A 106 4.71 0.69 -0.77
CA TYR A 106 3.98 0.10 0.35
C TYR A 106 4.02 -1.43 0.35
N LEU A 107 4.33 -2.10 -0.76
CA LEU A 107 4.28 -3.56 -0.83
C LEU A 107 5.56 -4.23 -1.36
N ASP A 108 6.63 -3.45 -1.55
CA ASP A 108 7.92 -3.97 -2.04
C ASP A 108 9.03 -3.93 -0.98
N ASP A 109 8.97 -3.00 -0.02
CA ASP A 109 9.87 -3.00 1.13
C ASP A 109 9.12 -3.38 2.42
N THR A 110 9.38 -4.60 2.91
CA THR A 110 8.82 -5.15 4.15
C THR A 110 9.04 -4.26 5.39
N ARG A 111 10.08 -3.42 5.41
CA ARG A 111 10.39 -2.54 6.54
C ARG A 111 9.54 -1.27 6.54
N THR A 112 9.30 -0.72 5.35
CA THR A 112 8.42 0.43 5.12
C THR A 112 6.96 0.04 5.31
N TYR A 113 6.55 -1.14 4.79
CA TYR A 113 5.22 -1.67 5.09
C TYR A 113 5.01 -1.82 6.58
N LYS A 114 5.93 -2.43 7.34
CA LYS A 114 5.74 -2.65 8.78
C LYS A 114 5.64 -1.35 9.59
N LYS A 115 6.46 -0.34 9.27
CA LYS A 115 6.36 0.98 9.92
C LYS A 115 5.08 1.70 9.51
N ASP A 116 4.77 1.78 8.22
CA ASP A 116 3.60 2.51 7.74
C ASP A 116 2.31 1.80 8.12
N THR A 117 2.25 0.47 8.08
CA THR A 117 1.12 -0.30 8.64
C THR A 117 1.06 -0.13 10.14
N GLN A 118 2.16 -0.21 10.89
CA GLN A 118 2.10 0.04 12.32
C GLN A 118 1.62 1.47 12.64
N TYR A 119 2.08 2.51 11.93
CA TYR A 119 1.64 3.90 12.14
C TYR A 119 0.23 4.18 11.61
N GLN A 120 -0.13 3.63 10.45
CA GLN A 120 -1.48 3.70 9.88
C GLN A 120 -2.46 2.96 10.80
N TRP A 121 -2.16 1.74 11.23
CA TRP A 121 -3.06 0.91 12.02
C TRP A 121 -3.09 1.25 13.53
N GLN A 122 -2.02 1.82 14.10
CA GLN A 122 -2.02 2.28 15.50
C GLN A 122 -2.96 3.47 15.73
N HIS A 123 -3.24 4.26 14.69
CA HIS A 123 -4.14 5.41 14.74
C HIS A 123 -5.52 5.17 14.08
N ASN A 124 -5.78 3.98 13.54
CA ASN A 124 -7.00 3.63 12.80
C ASN A 124 -8.15 3.11 13.68
N PHE A 125 -8.72 4.01 14.48
CA PHE A 125 -10.18 3.98 14.62
C PHE A 125 -10.85 4.52 13.33
N VAL A 126 -10.16 5.37 12.56
CA VAL A 126 -10.76 6.17 11.47
C VAL A 126 -10.69 5.52 10.08
N PHE A 127 -9.78 4.57 9.82
CA PHE A 127 -9.84 3.78 8.56
C PHE A 127 -10.99 2.78 8.55
N ILE A 128 -11.47 2.36 9.73
CA ILE A 128 -12.69 1.54 9.86
C ILE A 128 -13.93 2.40 9.56
N THR A 129 -13.95 3.67 9.98
CA THR A 129 -15.08 4.56 9.67
C THR A 129 -15.11 4.98 8.19
N ASP A 130 -13.95 5.09 7.52
CA ASP A 130 -13.92 5.25 6.05
C ASP A 130 -14.38 3.98 5.32
N LEU A 131 -14.31 2.80 5.94
CA LEU A 131 -14.84 1.54 5.39
C LEU A 131 -16.36 1.43 5.54
N GLU A 132 -16.95 2.00 6.59
CA GLU A 132 -18.40 2.15 6.73
C GLU A 132 -18.99 3.00 5.59
N ALA A 133 -18.24 3.99 5.09
CA ALA A 133 -18.64 4.81 3.93
C ALA A 133 -18.74 4.01 2.61
N TYR A 134 -18.15 2.81 2.53
CA TYR A 134 -18.23 1.93 1.34
C TYR A 134 -19.30 0.82 1.45
N HIS A 135 -20.17 0.82 2.46
CA HIS A 135 -21.17 -0.24 2.68
C HIS A 135 -20.60 -1.67 2.69
N LEU A 136 -19.31 -1.82 2.99
CA LEU A 136 -18.69 -3.13 3.14
C LEU A 136 -18.91 -3.58 4.59
N ASN A 137 -20.01 -4.30 4.82
CA ASN A 137 -20.24 -4.99 6.10
C ASN A 137 -19.09 -5.98 6.36
N LEU A 138 -18.15 -5.60 7.23
CA LEU A 138 -17.03 -6.41 7.70
C LEU A 138 -17.36 -7.14 8.99
#